data_AF-A0A538FWA9-F1
#
_entry.id   AF-A0A538FWA9-F1
#
_cell.length_a   1.000
_cell.length_b   1.000
_cell.length_c   1.000
_cell.angle_alpha   90.00
_cell.angle_beta   90.00
_cell.angle_gamma   90.00
#
_symmetry.space_group_name_H-M   'P 1'
#
loop_
_entity.id
_entity.type
_entity.pdbx_description
1 polymer ?
#
loop_
_entity_poly.entity_id
_entity_poly.type
_entity_poly.pdbx_seq_one_letter_code
_entity_poly.pdbx_strand_id
1 'polypeptide(L)'
;MEPAPPRAAAEGRGRCPRTWEPALALGRGLQIRLREPRLPLAAVLLYNSAVSGNCYKVRLLLAQLELEYEKVDVSVVDRSNREEVLGGLNPALRVPTLVLDDGRPLAESNAILWYFGDGTRYVPEDLYERAQVLQWMFFEQYSHEPHIAVVRFWLAYSGTPERFADQVPARMKAGYAALDAVEKHLATREFL
;
A
#
# COMPACT_ATOMS: atom_id res chain seq x y z
N MET A 1 -55.40 40.21 21.95
CA MET A 1 -53.95 39.97 22.04
C MET A 1 -53.50 39.63 20.63
N GLU A 2 -52.50 40.36 20.16
CA GLU A 2 -52.27 40.85 18.79
C GLU A 2 -51.79 39.76 17.79
N PRO A 3 -52.24 39.78 16.51
CA PRO A 3 -51.67 38.94 15.46
C PRO A 3 -50.41 39.57 14.86
N ALA A 4 -49.42 38.73 14.55
CA ALA A 4 -48.13 39.13 13.99
C ALA A 4 -48.26 39.83 12.61
N PRO A 5 -47.39 40.82 12.30
CA PRO A 5 -47.46 41.58 11.05
C PRO A 5 -46.84 40.80 9.86
N PRO A 6 -47.21 41.15 8.62
CA PRO A 6 -46.79 40.43 7.42
C PRO A 6 -45.35 40.77 7.02
N ARG A 7 -44.62 39.76 6.51
CA ARG A 7 -43.31 39.98 5.88
C ARG A 7 -43.49 40.49 4.45
N ALA A 8 -42.96 41.68 4.20
CA ALA A 8 -42.85 42.30 2.88
C ALA A 8 -41.84 41.57 1.98
N ALA A 9 -42.15 41.54 0.68
CA ALA A 9 -41.24 41.19 -0.39
C ALA A 9 -40.22 42.33 -0.62
N ALA A 10 -38.99 41.97 -0.97
CA ALA A 10 -38.01 42.89 -1.54
C ALA A 10 -37.20 42.16 -2.63
N GLU A 11 -37.50 42.51 -3.88
CA GLU A 11 -36.66 42.33 -5.04
C GLU A 11 -35.52 43.36 -5.01
N GLY A 12 -34.30 43.01 -5.44
CA GLY A 12 -33.20 43.97 -5.49
C GLY A 12 -31.84 43.43 -5.92
N ARG A 13 -31.71 43.13 -7.21
CA ARG A 13 -30.53 43.18 -8.09
C ARG A 13 -29.15 43.44 -7.44
N GLY A 14 -28.22 42.52 -7.65
CA GLY A 14 -26.77 42.73 -7.56
C GLY A 14 -26.02 41.81 -8.51
N ARG A 15 -25.66 42.31 -9.69
CA ARG A 15 -24.77 41.64 -10.66
C ARG A 15 -23.41 41.37 -10.00
N CYS A 16 -22.87 40.17 -10.15
CA CYS A 16 -21.45 39.91 -10.01
C CYS A 16 -20.92 39.37 -11.35
N PRO A 17 -20.24 40.17 -12.17
CA PRO A 17 -19.36 39.65 -13.20
C PRO A 17 -17.94 39.64 -12.62
N ARG A 18 -17.44 38.47 -12.26
CA ARG A 18 -15.99 38.25 -12.20
C ARG A 18 -15.67 37.09 -13.11
N THR A 19 -15.47 37.45 -14.37
CA THR A 19 -14.69 36.67 -15.33
C THR A 19 -13.35 36.35 -14.69
N TRP A 20 -13.09 35.06 -14.48
CA TRP A 20 -11.75 34.61 -14.19
C TRP A 20 -11.01 34.59 -15.55
N GLU A 21 -10.02 35.47 -15.71
CA GLU A 21 -9.01 35.35 -16.74
C GLU A 21 -7.72 34.91 -16.04
N PRO A 22 -7.08 33.80 -16.44
CA PRO A 22 -5.73 33.51 -15.97
C PRO A 22 -4.77 34.51 -16.61
N ALA A 23 -4.25 35.42 -15.80
CA ALA A 23 -3.07 36.20 -16.15
C ALA A 23 -1.92 35.22 -16.47
N LEU A 24 -1.48 35.22 -17.73
CA LEU A 24 -0.25 34.58 -18.18
C LEU A 24 0.94 35.26 -17.51
N ALA A 25 1.28 34.81 -16.30
CA ALA A 25 2.55 35.11 -15.68
C ALA A 25 3.61 34.20 -16.29
N LEU A 26 4.24 34.67 -17.37
CA LEU A 26 5.54 34.17 -17.83
C LEU A 26 6.57 34.46 -16.74
N GLY A 27 6.83 33.47 -15.89
CA GLY A 27 7.71 33.61 -14.73
C GLY A 27 8.42 32.32 -14.38
N ARG A 28 9.69 32.23 -14.82
CA ARG A 28 10.73 31.26 -14.43
C ARG A 28 10.38 29.80 -14.75
N GLY A 29 11.01 29.28 -15.81
CA GLY A 29 10.94 27.88 -16.18
C GLY A 29 11.13 26.98 -14.96
N LEU A 30 10.06 26.27 -14.62
CA LEU A 30 10.13 25.10 -13.77
C LEU A 30 11.01 24.11 -14.53
N GLN A 31 12.29 24.09 -14.17
CA GLN A 31 13.17 23.00 -14.55
C GLN A 31 12.56 21.77 -13.91
N ILE A 32 11.70 21.06 -14.64
CA ILE A 32 11.32 19.69 -14.33
C ILE A 32 12.65 18.95 -14.38
N ARG A 33 13.28 18.77 -13.22
CA ARG A 33 14.41 17.85 -13.12
C ARG A 33 13.82 16.50 -13.45
N LEU A 34 14.03 16.04 -14.67
CA LEU A 34 13.85 14.64 -15.02
C LEU A 34 14.64 13.87 -13.96
N ARG A 35 13.95 13.09 -13.15
CA ARG A 35 14.58 12.30 -12.09
C ARG A 35 15.47 11.30 -12.82
N GLU A 36 16.79 11.44 -12.69
CA GLU A 36 17.71 10.48 -13.27
C GLU A 36 17.34 9.07 -12.77
N PRO A 37 17.38 8.04 -13.63
CA PRO A 37 17.09 6.68 -13.22
C PRO A 37 18.14 6.26 -12.19
N ARG A 38 17.72 6.11 -10.93
CA ARG A 38 18.59 5.59 -9.87
C ARG A 38 18.74 4.09 -10.03
N LEU A 39 19.69 3.61 -10.82
CA LEU A 39 20.30 2.28 -10.62
C LEU A 39 21.76 2.38 -11.10
N PRO A 40 22.73 1.99 -10.25
CA PRO A 40 22.81 0.63 -9.73
C PRO A 40 22.91 0.65 -8.21
N LEU A 41 21.83 0.27 -7.51
CA LEU A 41 21.91 0.09 -6.07
C LEU A 41 22.59 -1.25 -5.81
N ALA A 42 23.70 -1.19 -5.07
CA ALA A 42 24.46 -2.34 -4.60
C ALA A 42 23.58 -3.24 -3.72
N ALA A 43 24.05 -4.49 -3.55
CA ALA A 43 23.36 -5.59 -2.89
C ALA A 43 22.46 -5.17 -1.72
N VAL A 44 21.17 -5.42 -1.89
CA VAL A 44 20.14 -5.25 -0.87
C VAL A 44 20.03 -6.51 -0.03
N LEU A 45 19.89 -6.42 1.30
CA LEU A 45 19.66 -7.58 2.16
C LEU A 45 18.18 -7.69 2.52
N LEU A 46 17.53 -8.79 2.14
CA LEU A 46 16.12 -9.06 2.45
C LEU A 46 15.99 -10.14 3.54
N TYR A 47 15.50 -9.75 4.71
CA TYR A 47 14.99 -10.69 5.70
C TYR A 47 13.65 -11.25 5.21
N ASN A 48 13.67 -12.52 4.82
CA ASN A 48 12.66 -13.19 4.01
C ASN A 48 12.00 -14.35 4.76
N SER A 49 10.85 -14.80 4.28
CA SER A 49 10.37 -16.15 4.53
C SER A 49 9.74 -16.72 3.26
N ALA A 50 10.15 -17.91 2.86
CA ALA A 50 9.68 -18.55 1.62
C ALA A 50 8.15 -18.74 1.57
N VAL A 51 7.51 -18.96 2.72
CA VAL A 51 6.06 -19.22 2.83
C VAL A 51 5.22 -17.96 3.01
N SER A 52 5.86 -16.80 3.22
CA SER A 52 5.20 -15.51 3.44
C SER A 52 4.80 -14.84 2.13
N GLY A 53 3.50 -14.57 1.97
CA GLY A 53 2.98 -13.79 0.84
C GLY A 53 3.53 -12.36 0.81
N ASN A 54 3.66 -11.71 1.97
CA ASN A 54 4.25 -10.36 2.07
C ASN A 54 5.72 -10.33 1.63
N CYS A 55 6.49 -11.38 1.92
CA CYS A 55 7.86 -11.49 1.40
C CYS A 55 7.88 -11.80 -0.10
N TYR A 56 6.93 -12.61 -0.58
CA TYR A 56 6.81 -12.90 -2.01
C TYR A 56 6.57 -11.64 -2.84
N LYS A 57 5.73 -10.71 -2.38
CA LYS A 57 5.52 -9.39 -3.03
C LYS A 57 6.84 -8.69 -3.35
N VAL A 58 7.71 -8.55 -2.34
CA VAL A 58 9.01 -7.90 -2.47
C VAL A 58 9.91 -8.66 -3.44
N ARG A 59 10.02 -9.99 -3.28
CA ARG A 59 10.83 -10.82 -4.19
C ARG A 59 10.35 -10.71 -5.65
N LEU A 60 9.04 -10.66 -5.88
CA LEU A 60 8.45 -10.54 -7.20
C LEU A 60 8.79 -9.19 -7.85
N LEU A 61 8.63 -8.07 -7.11
CA LEU A 61 8.98 -6.76 -7.64
C LEU A 61 10.49 -6.64 -7.93
N LEU A 62 11.35 -7.09 -7.01
CA LEU A 62 12.80 -7.04 -7.22
C LEU A 62 13.20 -7.86 -8.45
N ALA A 63 12.60 -9.05 -8.65
CA ALA A 63 12.84 -9.85 -9.86
C ALA A 63 12.33 -9.15 -11.13
N GLN A 64 11.16 -8.51 -11.08
CA GLN A 64 10.57 -7.74 -12.17
C GLN A 64 11.36 -6.48 -12.54
N LEU A 65 12.16 -5.95 -11.61
CA LEU A 65 13.07 -4.82 -11.80
C LEU A 65 14.51 -5.28 -12.08
N GLU A 66 14.75 -6.59 -12.15
CA GLU A 66 16.08 -7.20 -12.34
C GLU A 66 17.10 -6.71 -11.29
N LEU A 67 16.62 -6.46 -10.06
CA LEU A 67 17.46 -6.05 -8.94
C LEU A 67 18.04 -7.27 -8.23
N GLU A 68 19.36 -7.27 -8.09
CA GLU A 68 20.07 -8.26 -7.29
C GLU A 68 19.92 -7.98 -5.80
N TYR A 69 19.72 -9.04 -5.02
CA TYR A 69 19.58 -8.95 -3.56
C TYR A 69 19.98 -10.27 -2.89
N GLU A 70 20.54 -10.14 -1.70
CA GLU A 70 20.76 -11.26 -0.79
C GLU A 70 19.54 -11.50 0.09
N LYS A 71 19.41 -12.71 0.62
CA LYS A 71 18.31 -13.07 1.52
C LYS A 71 18.82 -13.75 2.78
N VAL A 72 18.21 -13.37 3.90
CA VAL A 72 18.31 -14.09 5.17
C VAL A 72 16.93 -14.69 5.45
N ASP A 73 16.84 -16.01 5.49
CA ASP A 73 15.58 -16.68 5.78
C ASP A 73 15.29 -16.66 7.29
N VAL A 74 14.08 -16.21 7.62
CA VAL A 74 13.57 -16.08 8.98
C VAL A 74 12.27 -16.87 9.10
N SER A 75 12.17 -17.72 10.11
CA SER A 75 10.96 -18.50 10.36
C SER A 75 9.78 -17.59 10.71
N VAL A 76 8.62 -17.86 10.12
CA VAL A 76 7.35 -17.20 10.48
C VAL A 76 6.54 -18.03 11.48
N VAL A 77 6.97 -19.27 11.75
CA VAL A 77 6.35 -20.18 12.71
C VAL A 77 7.06 -20.04 14.06
N ASP A 78 8.36 -20.27 14.09
CA ASP A 78 9.20 -19.98 15.25
C ASP A 78 9.64 -18.51 15.19
N ARG A 79 9.27 -17.75 16.22
CA ARG A 79 9.54 -16.32 16.33
C ARG A 79 10.40 -15.98 17.54
N SER A 80 11.00 -16.99 18.18
CA SER A 80 11.75 -16.85 19.43
C SER A 80 12.98 -15.94 19.31
N ASN A 81 13.64 -15.90 18.15
CA ASN A 81 14.84 -15.10 17.90
C ASN A 81 14.57 -13.75 17.22
N ARG A 82 13.31 -13.29 17.16
CA ARG A 82 12.95 -12.11 16.36
C ARG A 82 13.64 -10.83 16.83
N GLU A 83 13.80 -10.64 18.14
CA GLU A 83 14.47 -9.47 18.71
C GLU A 83 15.96 -9.44 18.29
N GLU A 84 16.64 -10.58 18.36
CA GLU A 84 18.04 -10.72 17.95
C GLU A 84 18.22 -10.43 16.45
N VAL A 85 17.31 -10.94 15.62
CA VAL A 85 17.43 -10.86 14.15
C VAL A 85 16.95 -9.52 13.59
N LEU A 86 15.92 -8.90 14.19
CA LEU A 86 15.23 -7.73 13.62
C LEU A 86 15.12 -6.53 14.56
N GLY A 87 15.49 -6.64 15.85
CA GLY A 87 15.23 -5.59 16.84
C GLY A 87 15.86 -4.24 16.49
N GLY A 88 17.06 -4.25 15.90
CA GLY A 88 17.73 -3.04 15.40
C GLY A 88 17.21 -2.51 14.05
N LEU A 89 16.32 -3.24 13.38
CA LEU A 89 15.93 -2.98 11.99
C LEU A 89 14.44 -2.66 11.84
N ASN A 90 13.58 -3.39 12.53
CA ASN A 90 12.14 -3.27 12.42
C ASN A 90 11.48 -3.44 13.80
N PRO A 91 10.91 -2.38 14.39
CA PRO A 91 10.30 -2.45 15.71
C PRO A 91 9.07 -3.36 15.76
N ALA A 92 8.43 -3.65 14.62
CA ALA A 92 7.34 -4.63 14.55
C ALA A 92 7.84 -6.08 14.53
N LEU A 93 9.15 -6.30 14.38
CA LEU A 93 9.79 -7.62 14.37
C LEU A 93 9.18 -8.57 13.32
N ARG A 94 8.83 -8.04 12.14
CA ARG A 94 8.17 -8.79 11.06
C ARG A 94 9.02 -8.86 9.79
N VAL A 95 8.76 -9.88 8.99
CA VAL A 95 9.29 -10.00 7.63
C VAL A 95 8.16 -9.70 6.64
N PRO A 96 8.45 -9.07 5.48
CA PRO A 96 9.78 -8.66 5.03
C PRO A 96 10.33 -7.44 5.80
N THR A 97 11.65 -7.44 5.99
CA THR A 97 12.43 -6.26 6.37
C THR A 97 13.63 -6.23 5.43
N LEU A 98 13.93 -5.07 4.87
CA LEU A 98 14.96 -4.88 3.87
C LEU A 98 16.00 -3.90 4.41
N VAL A 99 17.27 -4.14 4.13
CA VAL A 99 18.36 -3.21 4.45
C VAL A 99 18.94 -2.72 3.12
N LEU A 100 18.93 -1.40 2.94
CA LEU A 100 19.50 -0.73 1.77
C LEU A 100 21.03 -0.80 1.81
N ASP A 101 21.66 -0.52 0.68
CA ASP A 101 23.12 -0.46 0.53
C ASP A 101 23.78 0.54 1.50
N ASP A 102 23.09 1.64 1.81
CA ASP A 102 23.51 2.62 2.82
C ASP A 102 23.20 2.22 4.27
N GLY A 103 22.75 0.98 4.50
CA GLY A 103 22.48 0.40 5.81
C GLY A 103 21.14 0.78 6.43
N ARG A 104 20.32 1.62 5.77
CA ARG A 104 19.00 1.98 6.31
C ARG A 104 17.99 0.82 6.19
N PRO A 105 17.25 0.49 7.26
CA PRO A 105 16.20 -0.50 7.18
C PRO A 105 14.89 0.08 6.62
N LEU A 106 14.14 -0.75 5.89
CA LEU A 106 12.78 -0.49 5.44
C LEU A 106 11.91 -1.73 5.69
N ALA A 107 10.84 -1.54 6.45
CA ALA A 107 9.86 -2.56 6.76
C ALA A 107 8.51 -2.27 6.06
N GLU A 108 7.55 -3.17 6.24
CA GLU A 108 6.22 -3.16 5.61
C GLU A 108 6.25 -3.41 4.10
N SER A 109 5.69 -4.56 3.67
CA SER A 109 5.82 -5.03 2.29
C SER A 109 5.33 -4.03 1.25
N ASN A 110 4.20 -3.35 1.48
CA ASN A 110 3.67 -2.36 0.54
C ASN A 110 4.51 -1.07 0.51
N ALA A 111 5.16 -0.70 1.62
CA ALA A 111 6.10 0.44 1.64
C ALA A 111 7.39 0.11 0.86
N ILE A 112 7.89 -1.13 0.99
CA ILE A 112 9.02 -1.62 0.19
C ILE A 112 8.64 -1.62 -1.30
N LEU A 113 7.46 -2.13 -1.66
CA LEU A 113 6.96 -2.09 -3.05
C LEU A 113 6.91 -0.65 -3.58
N TRP A 114 6.37 0.27 -2.78
CA TRP A 114 6.27 1.67 -3.16
C TRP A 114 7.65 2.31 -3.38
N TYR A 115 8.61 2.03 -2.49
CA TYR A 115 9.97 2.58 -2.58
C TYR A 115 10.68 2.16 -3.87
N PHE A 116 10.69 0.86 -4.19
CA PHE A 116 11.36 0.35 -5.39
C PHE A 116 10.54 0.57 -6.67
N GLY A 117 9.21 0.67 -6.56
CA GLY A 117 8.32 0.90 -7.69
C GLY A 117 8.28 2.36 -8.16
N ASP A 118 8.57 3.33 -7.29
CA ASP A 118 8.48 4.75 -7.61
C ASP A 118 9.45 5.17 -8.73
N GLY A 119 8.92 5.71 -9.83
CA GLY A 119 9.69 6.03 -11.03
C GLY A 119 9.89 4.86 -12.00
N THR A 120 9.22 3.73 -11.77
CA THR A 120 9.16 2.58 -12.67
C THR A 120 7.74 2.42 -13.23
N ARG A 121 7.54 1.50 -14.17
CA ARG A 121 6.21 1.19 -14.71
C ARG A 121 5.20 0.64 -13.69
N TYR A 122 5.64 0.27 -12.48
CA TYR A 122 4.79 -0.32 -11.44
C TYR A 122 4.14 0.71 -10.53
N VAL A 123 4.54 1.99 -10.61
CA VAL A 123 3.90 3.10 -9.90
C VAL A 123 3.60 4.22 -10.90
N PRO A 124 2.33 4.58 -11.14
CA PRO A 124 1.97 5.65 -12.07
C PRO A 124 2.57 7.01 -11.71
N GLU A 125 2.64 7.89 -12.70
CA GLU A 125 3.02 9.30 -12.50
C GLU A 125 1.82 10.18 -12.14
N ASP A 126 0.64 9.86 -12.70
CA ASP A 126 -0.59 10.61 -12.43
C ASP A 126 -0.98 10.55 -10.94
N LEU A 127 -1.34 11.71 -10.37
CA LEU A 127 -1.61 11.83 -8.95
C LEU A 127 -2.84 11.03 -8.50
N TYR A 128 -3.86 10.95 -9.36
CA TYR A 128 -5.07 10.20 -9.07
C TYR A 128 -4.81 8.69 -9.15
N GLU A 129 -4.13 8.22 -10.20
CA GLU A 129 -3.76 6.81 -10.34
C GLU A 129 -2.84 6.33 -9.20
N ARG A 130 -1.89 7.16 -8.77
CA ARG A 130 -1.06 6.89 -7.57
C ARG A 130 -1.92 6.71 -6.32
N ALA A 131 -2.93 7.56 -6.14
CA ALA A 131 -3.86 7.44 -5.02
C ALA A 131 -4.69 6.15 -5.10
N GLN A 132 -5.07 5.70 -6.31
CA GLN A 132 -5.76 4.42 -6.49
C GLN A 132 -4.86 3.22 -6.17
N VAL A 133 -3.58 3.24 -6.57
CA VAL A 133 -2.62 2.20 -6.17
C VAL A 133 -2.51 2.12 -4.64
N LEU A 134 -2.34 3.26 -3.98
CA LEU A 134 -2.30 3.32 -2.51
C LEU A 134 -3.61 2.85 -1.89
N GLN A 135 -4.77 3.22 -2.46
CA GLN A 135 -6.07 2.74 -2.02
C GLN A 135 -6.12 1.21 -2.00
N TRP A 136 -5.65 0.55 -3.05
CA TRP A 136 -5.61 -0.92 -3.10
C TRP A 136 -4.56 -1.52 -2.17
N MET A 137 -3.41 -0.89 -1.99
CA MET A 137 -2.42 -1.32 -1.00
C MET A 137 -2.95 -1.25 0.44
N PHE A 138 -3.70 -0.21 0.78
CA PHE A 138 -4.34 -0.08 2.10
C PHE A 138 -5.52 -1.02 2.26
N PHE A 139 -6.36 -1.17 1.23
CA PHE A 139 -7.42 -2.17 1.20
C PHE A 139 -6.85 -3.57 1.41
N GLU A 140 -5.74 -3.88 0.76
CA GLU A 140 -5.08 -5.18 0.88
C GLU A 140 -4.65 -5.43 2.32
N GLN A 141 -3.96 -4.48 2.97
CA GLN A 141 -3.52 -4.62 4.35
C GLN A 141 -4.66 -4.64 5.38
N TYR A 142 -5.76 -3.94 5.13
CA TYR A 142 -6.83 -3.79 6.11
C TYR A 142 -7.94 -4.84 5.97
N SER A 143 -8.35 -5.12 4.74
CA SER A 143 -9.56 -5.91 4.43
C SER A 143 -9.27 -7.28 3.83
N HIS A 144 -8.11 -7.50 3.23
CA HIS A 144 -7.80 -8.76 2.54
C HIS A 144 -6.79 -9.62 3.31
N GLU A 145 -5.60 -9.11 3.57
CA GLU A 145 -4.48 -9.84 4.20
C GLU A 145 -4.86 -10.45 5.55
N PRO A 146 -5.50 -9.72 6.49
CA PRO A 146 -5.82 -10.24 7.82
C PRO A 146 -6.83 -11.39 7.84
N HIS A 147 -7.42 -11.68 6.68
CA HIS A 147 -8.41 -12.72 6.49
C HIS A 147 -7.82 -13.86 5.67
N ILE A 148 -7.35 -13.58 4.46
CA ILE A 148 -6.87 -14.61 3.55
C ILE A 148 -5.51 -15.16 4.00
N ALA A 149 -4.55 -14.29 4.29
CA ALA A 149 -3.20 -14.73 4.66
C ALA A 149 -3.20 -15.42 6.03
N VAL A 150 -3.98 -14.90 6.98
CA VAL A 150 -4.11 -15.48 8.32
C VAL A 150 -4.74 -16.88 8.27
N VAL A 151 -5.86 -17.06 7.55
CA VAL A 151 -6.49 -18.39 7.43
C VAL A 151 -5.56 -19.37 6.72
N ARG A 152 -4.87 -18.94 5.65
CA ARG A 152 -3.85 -19.77 4.99
C ARG A 152 -2.75 -20.18 5.96
N PHE A 153 -2.24 -19.26 6.78
CA PHE A 153 -1.20 -19.56 7.76
C PHE A 153 -1.70 -20.59 8.80
N TRP A 154 -2.89 -20.36 9.36
CA TRP A 154 -3.47 -21.26 10.36
C TRP A 154 -3.64 -22.68 9.85
N LEU A 155 -4.18 -22.85 8.65
CA LEU A 155 -4.50 -24.15 8.10
C LEU A 155 -3.27 -24.89 7.56
N ALA A 156 -2.33 -24.18 6.93
CA ALA A 156 -1.24 -24.81 6.19
C ALA A 156 0.13 -24.75 6.89
N TYR A 157 0.36 -23.82 7.82
CA TYR A 157 1.70 -23.54 8.35
C TYR A 157 1.81 -23.50 9.88
N SER A 158 0.70 -23.34 10.61
CA SER A 158 0.74 -23.17 12.06
C SER A 158 1.18 -24.43 12.83
N GLY A 159 1.08 -25.60 12.20
CA GLY A 159 1.25 -26.91 12.85
C GLY A 159 0.17 -27.26 13.89
N THR A 160 -0.80 -26.37 14.12
CA THR A 160 -1.89 -26.52 15.11
C THR A 160 -3.21 -25.92 14.60
N PRO A 161 -3.69 -26.33 13.40
CA PRO A 161 -4.89 -25.75 12.77
C PRO A 161 -6.15 -25.83 13.64
N GLU A 162 -6.28 -26.87 14.46
CA GLU A 162 -7.39 -27.09 15.39
C GLU A 162 -7.57 -25.95 16.41
N ARG A 163 -6.49 -25.24 16.79
CA ARG A 163 -6.56 -24.09 17.70
C ARG A 163 -7.31 -22.90 17.14
N PHE A 164 -7.50 -22.86 15.81
CA PHE A 164 -8.09 -21.73 15.11
C PHE A 164 -9.48 -22.05 14.54
N ALA A 165 -9.99 -23.27 14.74
CA ALA A 165 -11.20 -23.78 14.10
C ALA A 165 -12.42 -22.84 14.28
N ASP A 166 -12.64 -22.32 15.48
CA ASP A 166 -13.77 -21.43 15.78
C ASP A 166 -13.67 -20.06 15.09
N GLN A 167 -12.45 -19.64 14.74
CA GLN A 167 -12.19 -18.32 14.14
C GLN A 167 -12.17 -18.35 12.61
N VAL A 168 -11.93 -19.52 12.00
CA VAL A 168 -11.81 -19.68 10.55
C VAL A 168 -13.08 -19.25 9.80
N PRO A 169 -14.32 -19.64 10.20
CA PRO A 169 -15.52 -19.27 9.46
C PRO A 169 -15.72 -17.75 9.33
N ALA A 170 -15.51 -16.99 10.42
CA ALA A 170 -15.66 -15.55 10.42
C ALA A 170 -14.63 -14.86 9.50
N ARG A 171 -13.37 -15.30 9.53
CA ARG A 171 -12.32 -14.78 8.66
C ARG A 171 -12.52 -15.16 7.21
N MET A 172 -12.98 -16.38 6.93
CA MET A 172 -13.32 -16.78 5.57
C MET A 172 -14.44 -15.91 5.00
N LYS A 173 -15.50 -15.64 5.77
CA LYS A 173 -16.58 -14.74 5.35
C LYS A 173 -16.04 -13.34 4.99
N ALA A 174 -15.17 -12.78 5.83
CA ALA A 174 -14.59 -11.47 5.58
C ALA A 174 -13.59 -11.48 4.39
N GLY A 175 -12.84 -12.57 4.22
CA GLY A 175 -11.97 -12.79 3.07
C GLY A 175 -12.76 -12.86 1.75
N TYR A 176 -13.89 -13.58 1.72
CA TYR A 176 -14.78 -13.60 0.56
C TYR A 176 -15.35 -12.22 0.25
N ALA A 177 -15.73 -11.43 1.27
CA ALA A 177 -16.18 -10.06 1.04
C ALA A 177 -15.08 -9.18 0.40
N ALA A 178 -13.81 -9.39 0.77
CA ALA A 178 -12.69 -8.71 0.13
C ALA A 178 -12.48 -9.17 -1.33
N LEU A 179 -12.61 -10.47 -1.59
CA LEU A 179 -12.56 -11.03 -2.96
C LEU A 179 -13.70 -10.51 -3.82
N ASP A 180 -14.91 -10.37 -3.29
CA ASP A 180 -16.06 -9.80 -4.01
C ASP A 180 -15.80 -8.34 -4.43
N ALA A 181 -15.10 -7.55 -3.60
CA ALA A 181 -14.73 -6.18 -3.95
C ALA A 181 -13.70 -6.14 -5.10
N VAL A 182 -12.72 -7.06 -5.07
CA VAL A 182 -11.75 -7.24 -6.14
C VAL A 182 -12.43 -7.70 -7.44
N GLU A 183 -13.31 -8.70 -7.37
CA GLU A 183 -14.06 -9.22 -8.52
C GLU A 183 -14.89 -8.13 -9.21
N LYS A 184 -15.64 -7.34 -8.43
CA LYS A 184 -16.43 -6.22 -8.98
C LYS A 184 -15.57 -5.19 -9.68
N HIS A 185 -14.37 -4.93 -9.18
CA HIS A 185 -13.47 -3.97 -9.80
C HIS A 185 -12.90 -4.51 -11.12
N LEU A 186 -12.44 -5.76 -11.11
CA LEU A 186 -11.82 -6.43 -12.24
C LEU A 186 -12.83 -6.87 -13.32
N ALA A 187 -14.13 -6.91 -13.02
CA ALA A 187 -15.18 -7.23 -13.98
C ALA A 187 -15.17 -6.34 -15.24
N THR A 188 -14.60 -5.14 -15.15
CA THR A 188 -14.49 -4.20 -16.28
C THR A 188 -13.07 -3.66 -16.50
N ARG A 189 -12.05 -4.24 -15.85
CA ARG A 189 -10.66 -3.73 -15.86
C ARG A 189 -9.67 -4.89 -15.87
N GLU A 190 -8.55 -4.69 -16.53
CA GLU A 190 -7.46 -5.67 -16.57
C GLU A 190 -6.66 -5.70 -15.26
N PHE A 191 -6.56 -4.56 -14.57
CA PHE A 191 -5.79 -4.38 -13.33
C PHE A 191 -6.63 -3.65 -12.26
N LEU A 192 -6.13 -3.68 -11.01
CA LEU A 192 -6.64 -2.92 -9.87
C LEU A 192 -6.37 -1.41 -10.02
#